data_AF-A0A6P7HH65-F1
#
_entry.id   AF-A0A6P7HH65-F1
#
_cell.length_a   1.000
_cell.length_b   1.000
_cell.length_c   1.000
_cell.angle_alpha   90.00
_cell.angle_beta   90.00
_cell.angle_gamma   90.00
#
_symmetry.space_group_name_H-M   'P 1'
#
loop_
_entity.id
_entity.type
_entity.pdbx_description
1 polymer ?
#
loop_
_entity_poly.entity_id
_entity_poly.type
_entity_poly.pdbx_seq_one_letter_code
_entity_poly.pdbx_strand_id
1 'polypeptide(L)'
;MEDRDNSGGIFEGTYNKLISQEDFGADEQSQRVSMSTWRPESSLSYHKMLTVSLAVLAVILLVVDISLGVYYNKITSGNHLVTDIASEMAKLQATYDTELQSKEEARKELAKETSEHQFTKWEMDHLDSRSKSYKEQINQFQIEIASMKSHIPMIEEGCRQCMPGWTFMNSRCYYITFSNNLRKPWLVARRYCKIKGGDLAVIDSRETHMRLFELINNNRDPTKPISVSGYWIGLRDIDEEGIWKWLDGTRLTDGYWNDGEPNNHSNEDCAAMYPRINPFKSWNDAPCSYSLKWICEMRSRPAD
;
A
#
# COMPACT_ATOMS: atom_id res chain seq x y z
N MET A 1 -15.03 -45.45 18.49
CA MET A 1 -16.32 -46.16 18.31
C MET A 1 -16.43 -46.42 16.83
N GLU A 2 -16.55 -47.70 16.51
CA GLU A 2 -16.36 -48.34 15.20
C GLU A 2 -17.34 -47.87 14.12
N ASP A 3 -16.93 -47.99 12.87
CA ASP A 3 -17.52 -48.93 11.88
C ASP A 3 -16.54 -49.02 10.68
N ARG A 4 -15.98 -50.21 10.38
CA ARG A 4 -16.42 -51.23 9.39
C ARG A 4 -16.42 -50.69 7.94
N ASP A 5 -15.88 -51.34 6.92
CA ASP A 5 -15.56 -52.75 6.75
C ASP A 5 -14.70 -52.99 5.48
N ASN A 6 -14.01 -54.13 5.49
CA ASN A 6 -13.83 -55.07 4.36
C ASN A 6 -12.83 -54.76 3.22
N SER A 7 -11.75 -55.54 3.14
CA SER A 7 -11.66 -56.77 2.29
C SER A 7 -10.20 -57.20 2.09
N GLY A 8 -9.94 -58.52 2.26
CA GLY A 8 -8.63 -59.19 2.28
C GLY A 8 -7.80 -59.12 1.00
N GLY A 9 -6.60 -59.70 0.92
CA GLY A 9 -5.91 -60.65 1.78
C GLY A 9 -4.96 -61.50 0.91
N ILE A 10 -3.86 -61.96 1.52
CA ILE A 10 -3.21 -63.27 1.25
C ILE A 10 -2.34 -63.31 -0.05
N PHE A 11 -1.14 -63.90 -0.19
CA PHE A 11 -0.40 -64.97 0.51
C PHE A 11 1.13 -64.72 0.46
N GLU A 12 1.77 -65.16 1.54
CA GLU A 12 3.19 -65.47 1.80
C GLU A 12 3.80 -66.51 0.83
N GLY A 13 5.11 -66.78 0.91
CA GLY A 13 5.63 -68.10 0.53
C GLY A 13 7.00 -68.19 -0.14
N THR A 14 8.04 -67.93 0.64
CA THR A 14 9.42 -68.44 0.57
C THR A 14 9.51 -69.91 0.11
N TYR A 15 10.56 -70.33 -0.63
CA TYR A 15 11.30 -71.61 -0.39
C TYR A 15 12.64 -71.66 -1.17
N ASN A 16 13.72 -71.95 -0.44
CA ASN A 16 15.05 -72.35 -0.94
C ASN A 16 15.11 -73.87 -1.14
N LYS A 17 15.82 -74.37 -2.17
CA LYS A 17 16.51 -75.70 -2.22
C LYS A 17 17.39 -75.79 -3.49
N LEU A 18 18.72 -75.76 -3.43
CA LEU A 18 19.70 -76.84 -3.17
C LEU A 18 19.73 -77.99 -4.21
N ILE A 19 20.92 -78.09 -4.83
CA ILE A 19 21.72 -79.28 -5.19
C ILE A 19 21.45 -80.00 -6.53
N SER A 20 22.59 -80.19 -7.21
CA SER A 20 22.95 -80.93 -8.42
C SER A 20 22.50 -82.39 -8.48
N GLN A 21 22.26 -82.92 -9.69
CA GLN A 21 22.64 -84.30 -10.06
C GLN A 21 22.67 -84.55 -11.59
N GLU A 22 23.81 -85.10 -12.03
CA GLU A 22 24.15 -86.11 -13.06
C GLU A 22 23.28 -86.40 -14.31
N ASP A 23 23.99 -86.43 -15.46
CA ASP A 23 24.05 -87.41 -16.56
C ASP A 23 22.86 -88.35 -16.88
N PHE A 24 22.56 -88.47 -18.19
CA PHE A 24 22.83 -89.67 -19.01
C PHE A 24 22.26 -89.53 -20.42
N GLY A 25 23.01 -89.97 -21.44
CA GLY A 25 22.53 -90.09 -22.82
C GLY A 25 23.61 -90.61 -23.76
N ALA A 26 23.74 -91.93 -23.82
CA ALA A 26 24.68 -92.69 -24.63
C ALA A 26 24.24 -92.80 -26.10
N ASP A 27 25.21 -92.97 -27.01
CA ASP A 27 25.28 -94.17 -27.86
C ASP A 27 26.64 -94.27 -28.57
N GLU A 28 27.35 -95.39 -28.38
CA GLU A 28 28.42 -95.81 -29.27
C GLU A 28 28.46 -97.34 -29.33
N GLN A 29 28.48 -97.88 -30.55
CA GLN A 29 28.32 -99.31 -30.82
C GLN A 29 29.67 -99.96 -31.16
N SER A 30 30.09 -100.86 -30.27
CA SER A 30 30.70 -102.17 -30.53
C SER A 30 32.05 -102.26 -31.28
N GLN A 31 33.11 -102.73 -30.59
CA GLN A 31 33.56 -104.15 -30.65
C GLN A 31 34.75 -104.43 -29.70
N ARG A 32 34.66 -105.54 -28.95
CA ARG A 32 35.73 -106.08 -28.07
C ARG A 32 36.71 -106.96 -28.86
N VAL A 33 38.00 -106.95 -28.51
CA VAL A 33 38.85 -108.17 -28.37
C VAL A 33 39.89 -107.95 -27.26
N SER A 34 40.21 -109.02 -26.53
CA SER A 34 41.01 -109.05 -25.29
C SER A 34 42.36 -109.78 -25.46
N MET A 35 43.34 -109.33 -24.67
CA MET A 35 44.44 -110.01 -23.99
C MET A 35 45.68 -110.57 -24.71
N SER A 36 46.82 -109.97 -24.31
CA SER A 36 48.08 -110.54 -23.76
C SER A 36 48.87 -111.56 -24.60
N THR A 37 50.21 -111.51 -24.69
CA THR A 37 51.25 -111.49 -23.64
C THR A 37 52.64 -111.26 -24.29
N TRP A 38 53.65 -111.05 -23.43
CA TRP A 38 55.11 -111.27 -23.60
C TRP A 38 56.04 -110.04 -23.68
N ARG A 39 56.91 -109.93 -22.66
CA ARG A 39 58.19 -109.21 -22.66
C ARG A 39 59.34 -110.23 -22.81
N PRO A 40 60.51 -109.80 -23.31
CA PRO A 40 61.70 -109.90 -22.46
C PRO A 40 62.58 -108.62 -22.46
N GLU A 41 63.45 -108.56 -21.45
CA GLU A 41 64.23 -107.43 -20.92
C GLU A 41 65.46 -106.99 -21.74
N SER A 42 65.84 -105.71 -21.56
CA SER A 42 67.25 -105.32 -21.34
C SER A 42 67.32 -104.20 -20.26
N SER A 43 67.90 -104.52 -19.10
CA SER A 43 67.90 -103.74 -17.86
C SER A 43 69.31 -103.23 -17.50
N LEU A 44 69.59 -101.95 -17.77
CA LEU A 44 70.63 -101.14 -17.08
C LEU A 44 70.57 -99.67 -17.53
N SER A 45 70.14 -99.45 -18.77
CA SER A 45 69.79 -98.13 -19.29
C SER A 45 68.57 -97.55 -18.56
N TYR A 46 67.64 -98.41 -18.15
CA TYR A 46 66.33 -98.00 -17.63
C TYR A 46 66.40 -97.14 -16.36
N HIS A 47 67.26 -97.44 -15.36
CA HIS A 47 67.36 -96.63 -14.13
C HIS A 47 68.12 -95.30 -14.29
N LYS A 48 69.12 -95.25 -15.17
CA LYS A 48 69.79 -93.99 -15.55
C LYS A 48 68.87 -93.11 -16.41
N MET A 49 68.16 -93.73 -17.35
CA MET A 49 67.06 -93.10 -18.09
C MET A 49 65.97 -92.62 -17.13
N LEU A 50 65.63 -93.38 -16.09
CA LEU A 50 64.61 -92.99 -15.11
C LEU A 50 65.04 -91.80 -14.27
N THR A 51 66.29 -91.77 -13.80
CA THR A 51 66.84 -90.66 -13.00
C THR A 51 67.07 -89.40 -13.83
N VAL A 52 67.55 -89.52 -15.06
CA VAL A 52 67.62 -88.41 -16.03
C VAL A 52 66.22 -87.95 -16.39
N SER A 53 65.27 -88.85 -16.63
CA SER A 53 63.87 -88.49 -16.90
C SER A 53 63.20 -87.83 -15.71
N LEU A 54 63.46 -88.28 -14.49
CA LEU A 54 62.98 -87.67 -13.25
C LEU A 54 63.62 -86.31 -12.99
N ALA A 55 64.91 -86.14 -13.27
CA ALA A 55 65.60 -84.86 -13.15
C ALA A 55 65.11 -83.87 -14.21
N VAL A 56 64.90 -84.33 -15.45
CA VAL A 56 64.29 -83.53 -16.53
C VAL A 56 62.85 -83.18 -16.18
N LEU A 57 62.06 -84.13 -15.66
CA LEU A 57 60.72 -83.86 -15.13
C LEU A 57 60.76 -82.83 -14.00
N ALA A 58 61.70 -82.94 -13.05
CA ALA A 58 61.85 -82.00 -11.96
C ALA A 58 62.22 -80.60 -12.46
N VAL A 59 63.11 -80.49 -13.46
CA VAL A 59 63.45 -79.20 -14.09
C VAL A 59 62.26 -78.62 -14.86
N ILE A 60 61.53 -79.45 -15.60
CA ILE A 60 60.31 -79.03 -16.32
C ILE A 60 59.27 -78.54 -15.32
N LEU A 61 59.03 -79.29 -14.23
CA LEU A 61 58.12 -78.91 -13.17
C LEU A 61 58.56 -77.59 -12.50
N LEU A 62 59.86 -77.41 -12.22
CA LEU A 62 60.38 -76.15 -11.67
C LEU A 62 60.18 -74.97 -12.64
N VAL A 63 60.39 -75.16 -13.93
CA VAL A 63 60.15 -74.11 -14.94
C VAL A 63 58.65 -73.79 -15.04
N VAL A 64 57.79 -74.81 -15.00
CA VAL A 64 56.34 -74.63 -14.99
C VAL A 64 55.92 -73.87 -13.73
N ASP A 65 56.44 -74.22 -12.56
CA ASP A 65 56.12 -73.58 -11.28
C ASP A 65 56.59 -72.11 -11.23
N ILE A 66 57.79 -71.81 -11.71
CA ILE A 66 58.28 -70.42 -11.81
C ILE A 66 57.45 -69.62 -12.82
N SER A 67 57.12 -70.21 -13.97
CA SER A 67 56.31 -69.56 -15.01
C SER A 67 54.89 -69.29 -14.52
N LEU A 68 54.26 -70.27 -13.84
CA LEU A 68 52.99 -70.09 -13.18
C LEU A 68 53.11 -69.01 -12.09
N GLY A 69 54.16 -69.02 -11.28
CA GLY A 69 54.37 -68.05 -10.21
C GLY A 69 54.47 -66.60 -10.73
N VAL A 70 55.25 -66.37 -11.79
CA VAL A 70 55.35 -65.05 -12.44
C VAL A 70 54.02 -64.63 -13.08
N TYR A 71 53.33 -65.57 -13.74
CA TYR A 71 52.03 -65.32 -14.37
C TYR A 71 50.95 -64.98 -13.33
N TYR A 72 50.86 -65.77 -12.26
CA TYR A 72 49.96 -65.52 -11.12
C TYR A 72 50.29 -64.19 -10.44
N ASN A 73 51.57 -63.86 -10.23
CA ASN A 73 51.94 -62.58 -9.63
C ASN A 73 51.50 -61.39 -10.50
N LYS A 74 51.65 -61.50 -11.83
CA LYS A 74 51.21 -60.45 -12.77
C LYS A 74 49.69 -60.27 -12.82
N ILE A 75 48.93 -61.37 -12.83
CA ILE A 75 47.46 -61.32 -12.76
C ILE A 75 46.99 -60.76 -11.42
N THR A 76 47.59 -61.22 -10.32
CA THR A 76 47.25 -60.74 -8.98
C THR A 76 47.57 -59.24 -8.83
N SER A 77 48.69 -58.77 -9.39
CA SER A 77 49.06 -57.35 -9.42
C SER A 77 48.12 -56.50 -10.30
N GLY A 78 47.72 -57.00 -11.47
CA GLY A 78 46.73 -56.33 -12.32
C GLY A 78 45.35 -56.26 -11.66
N ASN A 79 44.93 -57.33 -10.99
CA ASN A 79 43.72 -57.33 -10.18
C ASN A 79 43.80 -56.31 -9.04
N HIS A 80 44.94 -56.20 -8.34
CA HIS A 80 45.14 -55.20 -7.27
C HIS A 80 44.98 -53.75 -7.79
N LEU A 81 45.55 -53.44 -8.96
CA LEU A 81 45.43 -52.12 -9.58
C LEU A 81 43.98 -51.82 -9.99
N VAL A 82 43.29 -52.80 -10.58
CA VAL A 82 41.87 -52.67 -10.94
C VAL A 82 41.01 -52.50 -9.69
N THR A 83 41.30 -53.22 -8.61
CA THR A 83 40.59 -53.04 -7.33
C THR A 83 40.89 -51.69 -6.69
N ASP A 84 42.12 -51.17 -6.78
CA ASP A 84 42.47 -49.84 -6.26
C ASP A 84 41.75 -48.72 -7.02
N ILE A 85 41.75 -48.78 -8.36
CA ILE A 85 41.02 -47.82 -9.21
C ILE A 85 39.52 -47.92 -8.95
N ALA A 86 38.96 -49.12 -8.84
CA ALA A 86 37.56 -49.31 -8.49
C ALA A 86 37.23 -48.73 -7.10
N SER A 87 38.15 -48.87 -6.13
CA SER A 87 38.06 -48.27 -4.81
C SER A 87 38.03 -46.73 -4.88
N GLU A 88 38.94 -46.12 -5.64
CA GLU A 88 39.01 -44.66 -5.77
C GLU A 88 37.81 -44.10 -6.55
N MET A 89 37.33 -44.79 -7.59
CA MET A 89 36.09 -44.41 -8.28
C MET A 89 34.88 -44.49 -7.36
N ALA A 90 34.79 -45.52 -6.51
CA ALA A 90 33.72 -45.63 -5.53
C ALA A 90 33.78 -44.50 -4.48
N LYS A 91 34.98 -44.11 -4.02
CA LYS A 91 35.17 -42.95 -3.13
C LYS A 91 34.78 -41.65 -3.80
N LEU A 92 35.18 -41.44 -5.05
CA LEU A 92 34.86 -40.23 -5.79
C LEU A 92 33.36 -40.12 -6.07
N GLN A 93 32.70 -41.22 -6.44
CA GLN A 93 31.25 -41.31 -6.62
C GLN A 93 30.52 -40.97 -5.32
N ALA A 94 30.95 -41.56 -4.20
CA ALA A 94 30.38 -41.24 -2.89
C ALA A 94 30.58 -39.76 -2.50
N THR A 95 31.73 -39.17 -2.84
CA THR A 95 32.01 -37.74 -2.61
C THR A 95 31.12 -36.86 -3.48
N TYR A 96 30.93 -37.20 -4.75
CA TYR A 96 30.05 -36.48 -5.66
C TYR A 96 28.58 -36.57 -5.22
N ASP A 97 28.11 -37.76 -4.82
CA ASP A 97 26.74 -37.98 -4.37
C ASP A 97 26.45 -37.20 -3.07
N THR A 98 27.40 -37.19 -2.14
CA THR A 98 27.28 -36.37 -0.90
C THR A 98 27.30 -34.88 -1.18
N GLU A 99 28.14 -34.40 -2.11
CA GLU A 99 28.17 -33.00 -2.51
C GLU A 99 26.87 -32.58 -3.21
N LEU A 100 26.32 -33.44 -4.09
CA LEU A 100 25.03 -33.23 -4.74
C LEU A 100 23.90 -33.16 -3.72
N GLN A 101 23.88 -34.07 -2.74
CA GLN A 101 22.90 -34.05 -1.66
C GLN A 101 23.00 -32.76 -0.83
N SER A 102 24.22 -32.34 -0.47
CA SER A 102 24.43 -31.09 0.27
C SER A 102 23.93 -29.86 -0.49
N LYS A 103 24.09 -29.85 -1.82
CA LYS A 103 23.60 -28.78 -2.70
C LYS A 103 22.08 -28.77 -2.80
N GLU A 104 21.44 -29.94 -2.85
CA GLU A 104 19.98 -30.04 -2.83
C GLU A 104 19.39 -29.59 -1.50
N GLU A 105 20.02 -29.96 -0.38
CA GLU A 105 19.64 -29.49 0.96
C GLU A 105 19.79 -27.97 1.08
N ALA A 106 20.91 -27.40 0.63
CA ALA A 106 21.11 -25.95 0.59
C ALA A 106 20.08 -25.23 -0.30
N ARG A 107 19.69 -25.83 -1.43
CA ARG A 107 18.62 -25.28 -2.29
C ARG A 107 17.26 -25.30 -1.62
N LYS A 108 16.93 -26.37 -0.88
CA LYS A 108 15.69 -26.46 -0.12
C LYS A 108 15.65 -25.38 0.97
N GLU A 109 16.74 -25.21 1.71
CA GLU A 109 16.80 -24.17 2.74
C GLU A 109 16.70 -22.76 2.14
N LEU A 110 17.41 -22.49 1.02
CA LEU A 110 17.29 -21.22 0.31
C LEU A 110 15.87 -20.95 -0.17
N ALA A 111 15.17 -21.96 -0.68
CA ALA A 111 13.78 -21.83 -1.12
C ALA A 111 12.84 -21.51 0.05
N LYS A 112 13.05 -22.15 1.21
CA LYS A 112 12.32 -21.87 2.44
C LYS A 112 12.57 -20.45 2.93
N GLU A 113 13.82 -20.05 3.08
CA GLU A 113 14.22 -18.68 3.47
C GLU A 113 13.69 -17.62 2.50
N THR A 114 13.70 -17.90 1.19
CA THR A 114 13.15 -16.98 0.18
C THR A 114 11.64 -16.80 0.36
N SER A 115 10.93 -17.90 0.67
CA SER A 115 9.49 -17.86 0.95
C SER A 115 9.19 -17.08 2.23
N GLU A 116 9.95 -17.31 3.29
CA GLU A 116 9.82 -16.58 4.56
C GLU A 116 10.11 -15.08 4.36
N HIS A 117 11.18 -14.76 3.65
CA HIS A 117 11.53 -13.38 3.31
C HIS A 117 10.46 -12.68 2.48
N GLN A 118 9.85 -13.37 1.51
CA GLN A 118 8.73 -12.82 0.74
C GLN A 118 7.51 -12.52 1.62
N PHE A 119 7.20 -13.41 2.55
CA PHE A 119 6.11 -13.20 3.50
C PHE A 119 6.39 -12.00 4.42
N THR A 120 7.59 -11.91 5.01
CA THR A 120 7.98 -10.77 5.84
C THR A 120 7.95 -9.46 5.05
N LYS A 121 8.43 -9.48 3.80
CA LYS A 121 8.37 -8.31 2.91
C LYS A 121 6.92 -7.87 2.68
N TRP A 122 6.03 -8.81 2.36
CA TRP A 122 4.62 -8.52 2.18
C TRP A 122 4.01 -7.91 3.46
N GLU A 123 4.36 -8.42 4.64
CA GLU A 123 3.90 -7.90 5.92
C GLU A 123 4.41 -6.47 6.16
N MET A 124 5.69 -6.21 5.88
CA MET A 124 6.28 -4.86 5.95
C MET A 124 5.58 -3.87 5.00
N ASP A 125 5.36 -4.26 3.74
CA ASP A 125 4.67 -3.43 2.75
C ASP A 125 3.23 -3.12 3.19
N HIS A 126 2.54 -4.10 3.78
CA HIS A 126 1.20 -3.92 4.30
C HIS A 126 1.17 -3.01 5.54
N LEU A 127 2.16 -3.15 6.45
CA LEU A 127 2.31 -2.27 7.61
C LEU A 127 2.62 -0.82 7.19
N ASP A 128 3.47 -0.61 6.19
CA ASP A 128 3.77 0.71 5.63
C ASP A 128 2.51 1.37 5.05
N SER A 129 1.73 0.61 4.26
CA SER A 129 0.45 1.09 3.71
C SER A 129 -0.53 1.51 4.81
N ARG A 130 -0.66 0.70 5.87
CA ARG A 130 -1.51 1.01 7.02
C ARG A 130 -1.01 2.24 7.79
N SER A 131 0.30 2.36 7.99
CA SER A 131 0.94 3.51 8.63
C SER A 131 0.66 4.80 7.84
N LYS A 132 0.76 4.77 6.51
CA LYS A 132 0.39 5.88 5.63
C LYS A 132 -1.08 6.25 5.76
N SER A 133 -1.99 5.27 5.78
CA SER A 133 -3.43 5.50 6.00
C SER A 133 -3.71 6.17 7.36
N TYR A 134 -3.08 5.69 8.44
CA TYR A 134 -3.23 6.31 9.75
C TYR A 134 -2.64 7.72 9.80
N LYS A 135 -1.52 7.98 9.12
CA LYS A 135 -0.96 9.32 9.01
C LYS A 135 -1.92 10.28 8.31
N GLU A 136 -2.60 9.82 7.25
CA GLU A 136 -3.62 10.62 6.58
C GLU A 136 -4.84 10.86 7.47
N GLN A 137 -5.31 9.84 8.20
CA GLN A 137 -6.39 10.02 9.19
C GLN A 137 -6.00 11.01 10.29
N ILE A 138 -4.76 10.96 10.78
CA ILE A 138 -4.25 11.92 11.77
C ILE A 138 -4.25 13.32 11.18
N ASN A 139 -3.82 13.51 9.93
CA ASN A 139 -3.88 14.82 9.27
C ASN A 139 -5.33 15.32 9.15
N GLN A 140 -6.27 14.45 8.78
CA GLN A 140 -7.69 14.81 8.75
C GLN A 140 -8.23 15.19 10.13
N PHE A 141 -7.92 14.41 11.16
CA PHE A 141 -8.30 14.76 12.52
C PHE A 141 -7.62 16.04 13.01
N GLN A 142 -6.40 16.35 12.58
CA GLN A 142 -5.79 17.65 12.90
C GLN A 142 -6.54 18.81 12.26
N ILE A 143 -7.00 18.66 11.01
CA ILE A 143 -7.85 19.65 10.33
C ILE A 143 -9.19 19.81 11.04
N GLU A 144 -9.84 18.70 11.41
CA GLU A 144 -11.10 18.72 12.17
C GLU A 144 -10.93 19.33 13.56
N ILE A 145 -9.84 19.01 14.26
CA ILE A 145 -9.49 19.61 15.55
C ILE A 145 -9.23 21.11 15.39
N ALA A 146 -8.53 21.55 14.34
CA ALA A 146 -8.31 22.96 14.07
C ALA A 146 -9.64 23.69 13.78
N SER A 147 -10.53 23.05 13.02
CA SER A 147 -11.89 23.53 12.76
C SER A 147 -12.68 23.62 14.06
N MET A 148 -12.75 22.58 14.89
CA MET A 148 -13.44 22.63 16.18
C MET A 148 -12.81 23.65 17.14
N LYS A 149 -11.48 23.77 17.16
CA LYS A 149 -10.78 24.79 17.96
C LYS A 149 -11.09 26.21 17.50
N SER A 150 -11.33 26.45 16.22
CA SER A 150 -11.78 27.77 15.75
C SER A 150 -13.21 28.10 16.24
N HIS A 151 -13.99 27.09 16.61
CA HIS A 151 -15.31 27.26 17.23
C HIS A 151 -15.23 27.38 18.76
N ILE A 152 -14.10 27.07 19.41
CA ILE A 152 -13.94 27.21 20.87
C ILE A 152 -14.18 28.65 21.34
N PRO A 153 -13.63 29.72 20.71
CA PRO A 153 -13.97 31.09 21.08
C PRO A 153 -15.47 31.41 20.94
N MET A 154 -16.17 30.74 20.02
CA MET A 154 -17.62 30.89 19.83
C MET A 154 -18.44 30.17 20.93
N ILE A 155 -17.87 29.13 21.56
CA ILE A 155 -18.49 28.35 22.64
C ILE A 155 -18.13 28.93 24.02
N GLU A 156 -16.88 29.36 24.22
CA GLU A 156 -16.39 30.00 25.45
C GLU A 156 -17.05 31.36 25.70
N GLU A 157 -17.48 32.08 24.66
CA GLU A 157 -18.21 33.36 24.77
C GLU A 157 -19.74 33.21 24.90
N GLY A 158 -20.25 31.97 25.00
CA GLY A 158 -21.68 31.66 25.04
C GLY A 158 -22.40 31.90 23.71
N CYS A 159 -23.67 31.48 23.60
CA CYS A 159 -24.53 31.83 22.45
C CYS A 159 -24.64 33.35 22.36
N ARG A 160 -23.77 34.01 21.59
CA ARG A 160 -23.70 35.47 21.48
C ARG A 160 -25.05 36.00 21.03
N GLN A 161 -25.77 36.61 21.96
CA GLN A 161 -27.17 36.97 21.74
C GLN A 161 -27.20 38.37 21.15
N CYS A 162 -27.75 38.50 19.95
CA CYS A 162 -28.10 39.81 19.44
C CYS A 162 -29.27 40.37 20.25
N MET A 163 -29.31 41.69 20.43
CA MET A 163 -30.47 42.35 21.04
C MET A 163 -31.76 41.95 20.30
N PRO A 164 -32.92 41.88 20.98
CA PRO A 164 -34.19 41.61 20.32
C PRO A 164 -34.40 42.50 19.09
N GLY A 165 -34.73 41.89 17.96
CA GLY A 165 -34.89 42.57 16.67
C GLY A 165 -33.61 42.76 15.85
N TRP A 166 -32.47 42.20 16.29
CA TRP A 166 -31.23 42.15 15.52
C TRP A 166 -30.98 40.73 14.99
N THR A 167 -30.45 40.63 13.77
CA THR A 167 -30.12 39.37 13.09
C THR A 167 -28.65 39.04 13.30
N PHE A 168 -28.36 37.87 13.85
CA PHE A 168 -26.99 37.36 14.01
C PHE A 168 -26.49 36.74 12.69
N MET A 169 -25.39 37.27 12.14
CA MET A 169 -24.76 36.78 10.91
C MET A 169 -23.25 37.06 10.97
N ASN A 170 -22.41 36.09 10.61
CA ASN A 170 -20.95 36.26 10.55
C ASN A 170 -20.32 36.88 11.80
N SER A 171 -20.72 36.40 12.99
CA SER A 171 -20.24 36.89 14.30
C SER A 171 -20.53 38.38 14.58
N ARG A 172 -21.49 38.96 13.87
CA ARG A 172 -21.97 40.34 14.04
C ARG A 172 -23.49 40.33 14.13
N CYS A 173 -24.04 41.37 14.74
CA CYS A 173 -25.46 41.58 14.84
C CYS A 173 -25.86 42.73 13.92
N TYR A 174 -26.90 42.53 13.11
CA TYR A 174 -27.41 43.53 12.18
C TYR A 174 -28.84 43.95 12.53
N TYR A 175 -29.09 45.26 12.54
CA TYR A 175 -30.44 45.82 12.65
C TYR A 175 -30.86 46.36 11.29
N ILE A 176 -31.88 45.76 10.70
CA ILE A 176 -32.38 46.12 9.38
C ILE A 176 -33.74 46.79 9.55
N THR A 177 -33.86 48.02 9.06
CA THR A 177 -35.08 48.80 9.23
C THR A 177 -36.14 48.39 8.21
N PHE A 178 -37.08 47.51 8.55
CA PHE A 178 -38.13 47.08 7.61
C PHE A 178 -39.33 48.02 7.50
N SER A 179 -39.62 48.82 8.53
CA SER A 179 -40.80 49.72 8.54
C SER A 179 -40.73 50.77 7.43
N ASN A 180 -41.81 50.88 6.64
CA ASN A 180 -41.93 51.85 5.56
C ASN A 180 -42.12 53.29 6.05
N ASN A 181 -42.32 53.53 7.34
CA ASN A 181 -42.44 54.88 7.90
C ASN A 181 -41.13 55.37 8.51
N LEU A 182 -40.11 54.52 8.59
CA LEU A 182 -38.82 54.85 9.17
C LEU A 182 -37.79 55.06 8.06
N ARG A 183 -37.48 56.33 7.79
CA ARG A 183 -36.40 56.74 6.89
C ARG A 183 -35.64 57.91 7.50
N LYS A 184 -34.34 57.99 7.24
CA LYS A 184 -33.44 58.99 7.82
C LYS A 184 -32.36 59.40 6.82
N PRO A 185 -31.92 60.67 6.83
CA PRO A 185 -30.66 61.07 6.20
C PRO A 185 -29.50 60.23 6.74
N TRP A 186 -28.47 60.02 5.92
CA TRP A 186 -27.36 59.10 6.23
C TRP A 186 -26.71 59.42 7.59
N LEU A 187 -26.44 60.69 7.87
CA LEU A 187 -25.83 61.13 9.15
C LEU A 187 -26.72 60.82 10.36
N VAL A 188 -28.04 60.96 10.20
CA VAL A 188 -29.02 60.68 11.25
C VAL A 188 -29.17 59.18 11.47
N ALA A 189 -29.12 58.39 10.39
CA ALA A 189 -29.08 56.92 10.46
C ALA A 189 -27.82 56.42 11.18
N ARG A 190 -26.65 56.97 10.86
CA ARG A 190 -25.39 56.68 11.56
C ARG A 190 -25.48 56.97 13.05
N ARG A 191 -25.98 58.16 13.42
CA ARG A 191 -26.17 58.54 14.82
C ARG A 191 -27.10 57.57 15.55
N TYR A 192 -28.16 57.11 14.89
CA TYR A 192 -29.04 56.08 15.47
C TYR A 192 -28.28 54.79 15.77
N CYS A 193 -27.48 54.29 14.82
CA CYS A 193 -26.68 53.08 15.03
C CYS A 193 -25.66 53.25 16.17
N LYS A 194 -25.01 54.41 16.26
CA LYS A 194 -24.11 54.76 17.37
C LYS A 194 -24.81 54.72 18.73
N ILE A 195 -26.00 55.30 18.85
CA ILE A 195 -26.80 55.26 20.09
C ILE A 195 -27.18 53.82 20.47
N LYS A 196 -27.36 52.93 19.49
CA LYS A 196 -27.63 51.50 19.72
C LYS A 196 -26.37 50.66 20.02
N GLY A 197 -25.19 51.29 20.15
CA GLY A 197 -23.93 50.61 20.44
C GLY A 197 -23.24 49.99 19.23
N GLY A 198 -23.65 50.37 18.00
CA GLY A 198 -23.06 49.92 16.74
C GLY A 198 -22.64 51.08 15.84
N ASP A 199 -22.54 50.84 14.54
CA ASP A 199 -22.43 51.86 13.48
C ASP A 199 -23.25 51.42 12.25
N LEU A 200 -23.27 52.20 11.16
CA LEU A 200 -23.83 51.68 9.90
C LEU A 200 -23.01 50.48 9.42
N ALA A 201 -23.69 49.54 8.77
CA ALA A 201 -23.09 48.27 8.39
C ALA A 201 -21.92 48.42 7.41
N VAL A 202 -20.85 47.68 7.69
CA VAL A 202 -19.72 47.44 6.80
C VAL A 202 -19.96 46.09 6.12
N ILE A 203 -19.85 46.06 4.79
CA ILE A 203 -20.07 44.83 4.02
C ILE A 203 -18.72 44.35 3.50
N ASP A 204 -18.05 43.55 4.32
CA ASP A 204 -16.68 43.05 4.12
C ASP A 204 -16.62 41.62 3.54
N SER A 205 -17.77 41.01 3.30
CA SER A 205 -17.88 39.60 2.91
C SER A 205 -19.10 39.36 2.02
N ARG A 206 -18.93 38.46 1.04
CA ARG A 206 -19.98 38.06 0.11
C ARG A 206 -21.17 37.44 0.84
N GLU A 207 -20.91 36.65 1.88
CA GLU A 207 -21.93 35.97 2.66
C GLU A 207 -22.82 36.97 3.40
N THR A 208 -22.22 38.02 3.99
CA THR A 208 -22.96 39.13 4.62
C THR A 208 -23.81 39.86 3.58
N HIS A 209 -23.21 40.21 2.44
CA HIS A 209 -23.89 40.90 1.34
C HIS A 209 -25.13 40.14 0.87
N MET A 210 -24.96 38.87 0.51
CA MET A 210 -26.03 38.02 -0.01
C MET A 210 -27.19 37.91 0.97
N ARG A 211 -26.88 37.77 2.27
CA ARG A 211 -27.91 37.62 3.29
C ARG A 211 -28.67 38.92 3.56
N LEU A 212 -27.97 40.06 3.60
CA LEU A 212 -28.63 41.38 3.69
C LEU A 212 -29.50 41.67 2.47
N PHE A 213 -29.00 41.37 1.27
CA PHE A 213 -29.74 41.52 0.03
C PHE A 213 -31.04 40.71 0.04
N GLU A 214 -30.97 39.43 0.43
CA GLU A 214 -32.14 38.55 0.54
C GLU A 214 -33.19 39.13 1.51
N LEU A 215 -32.76 39.56 2.70
CA LEU A 215 -33.64 40.15 3.71
C LEU A 215 -34.30 41.44 3.21
N ILE A 216 -33.55 42.31 2.54
CA ILE A 216 -34.06 43.55 1.95
C ILE A 216 -35.07 43.27 0.85
N ASN A 217 -34.77 42.34 -0.05
CA ASN A 217 -35.63 42.04 -1.19
C ASN A 217 -36.94 41.35 -0.76
N ASN A 218 -36.88 40.44 0.23
CA ASN A 218 -38.06 39.77 0.79
C ASN A 218 -38.98 40.73 1.55
N ASN A 219 -38.44 41.85 2.06
CA ASN A 219 -39.20 42.86 2.80
C ASN A 219 -39.41 44.15 1.98
N ARG A 220 -39.29 44.08 0.65
CA ARG A 220 -39.54 45.24 -0.21
C ARG A 220 -41.04 45.57 -0.24
N ASP A 221 -41.35 46.86 -0.26
CA ASP A 221 -42.71 47.34 -0.50
C ASP A 221 -42.92 47.50 -2.02
N PRO A 222 -43.74 46.65 -2.67
CA PRO A 222 -43.94 46.72 -4.12
C PRO A 222 -44.68 47.99 -4.56
N THR A 223 -45.27 48.75 -3.63
CA THR A 223 -45.98 50.00 -3.92
C THR A 223 -45.06 51.22 -3.97
N LYS A 224 -43.79 51.08 -3.54
CA LYS A 224 -42.83 52.18 -3.51
C LYS A 224 -41.86 52.10 -4.69
N PRO A 225 -41.47 53.26 -5.27
CA PRO A 225 -40.47 53.26 -6.30
C PRO A 225 -39.13 52.78 -5.73
N ILE A 226 -38.34 52.17 -6.60
CA ILE A 226 -37.01 51.65 -6.27
C ILE A 226 -36.12 52.74 -5.67
N SER A 227 -36.18 53.98 -6.18
CA SER A 227 -35.32 55.11 -5.77
C SER A 227 -35.42 55.46 -4.28
N VAL A 228 -36.55 55.16 -3.62
CA VAL A 228 -36.77 55.44 -2.18
C VAL A 228 -36.75 54.18 -1.31
N SER A 229 -36.41 53.04 -1.91
CA SER A 229 -36.42 51.71 -1.27
C SER A 229 -35.03 51.26 -0.83
N GLY A 230 -34.03 52.14 -0.91
CA GLY A 230 -32.66 51.87 -0.51
C GLY A 230 -32.46 51.82 1.01
N TYR A 231 -31.33 51.24 1.39
CA TYR A 231 -30.86 51.07 2.76
C TYR A 231 -29.45 51.62 2.87
N TRP A 232 -29.25 52.64 3.69
CA TRP A 232 -27.94 53.20 3.97
C TRP A 232 -27.00 52.15 4.56
N ILE A 233 -25.78 52.11 4.00
CA ILE A 233 -24.62 51.35 4.49
C ILE A 233 -23.49 52.31 4.87
N GLY A 234 -22.46 51.80 5.56
CA GLY A 234 -21.36 52.59 6.11
C GLY A 234 -20.32 53.08 5.08
N LEU A 235 -20.65 53.12 3.79
CA LEU A 235 -19.70 53.43 2.72
C LEU A 235 -19.95 54.85 2.16
N ARG A 236 -18.87 55.63 2.03
CA ARG A 236 -18.88 57.03 1.57
C ARG A 236 -17.57 57.44 0.90
N ASP A 237 -17.60 58.46 0.06
CA ASP A 237 -16.44 59.08 -0.59
C ASP A 237 -16.35 60.60 -0.37
N ILE A 238 -17.06 61.14 0.63
CA ILE A 238 -17.08 62.59 0.96
C ILE A 238 -15.70 63.25 1.12
N ASP A 239 -14.66 62.47 1.50
CA ASP A 239 -13.32 63.02 1.67
C ASP A 239 -12.64 63.30 0.32
N GLU A 240 -12.90 62.45 -0.67
CA GLU A 240 -12.28 62.44 -1.99
C GLU A 240 -13.18 61.67 -2.97
N GLU A 241 -13.81 62.41 -3.87
CA GLU A 241 -14.74 61.89 -4.89
C GLU A 241 -14.18 60.68 -5.63
N GLY A 242 -14.97 59.61 -5.72
CA GLY A 242 -14.57 58.35 -6.36
C GLY A 242 -13.70 57.44 -5.49
N ILE A 243 -13.22 57.91 -4.33
CA ILE A 243 -12.49 57.08 -3.36
C ILE A 243 -13.38 56.71 -2.19
N TRP A 244 -14.10 55.60 -2.37
CA TRP A 244 -15.01 55.06 -1.37
C TRP A 244 -14.28 54.43 -0.18
N LYS A 245 -14.68 54.83 1.03
CA LYS A 245 -14.15 54.33 2.30
C LYS A 245 -15.28 53.87 3.22
N TRP A 246 -14.98 52.82 3.99
CA TRP A 246 -15.82 52.38 5.10
C TRP A 246 -15.59 53.26 6.34
N LEU A 247 -16.47 53.11 7.34
CA LEU A 247 -16.42 53.90 8.58
C LEU A 247 -15.20 53.65 9.45
N ASP A 248 -14.47 52.55 9.22
CA ASP A 248 -13.19 52.22 9.86
C ASP A 248 -11.98 52.82 9.12
N GLY A 249 -12.22 53.53 8.01
CA GLY A 249 -11.20 54.17 7.18
C GLY A 249 -10.61 53.27 6.10
N THR A 250 -11.01 52.00 6.03
CA THR A 250 -10.56 51.09 4.96
C THR A 250 -11.15 51.50 3.62
N ARG A 251 -10.33 51.44 2.55
CA ARG A 251 -10.79 51.73 1.19
C ARG A 251 -11.59 50.54 0.65
N LEU A 252 -12.64 50.84 -0.11
CA LEU A 252 -13.36 49.81 -0.87
C LEU A 252 -12.42 49.19 -1.91
N THR A 253 -12.37 47.86 -1.96
CA THR A 253 -11.62 47.14 -3.01
C THR A 253 -12.54 46.90 -4.22
N ASP A 254 -13.66 46.21 -3.99
CA ASP A 254 -14.70 45.96 -4.99
C ASP A 254 -16.08 46.15 -4.34
N GLY A 255 -17.01 46.74 -5.08
CA GLY A 255 -18.39 46.99 -4.61
C GLY A 255 -19.44 46.27 -5.45
N TYR A 256 -20.63 46.11 -4.89
CA TYR A 256 -21.77 45.51 -5.62
C TYR A 256 -22.59 46.57 -6.37
N TRP A 257 -21.90 47.47 -7.04
CA TRP A 257 -22.49 48.61 -7.75
C TRP A 257 -23.43 48.17 -8.85
N ASN A 258 -24.55 48.88 -8.98
CA ASN A 258 -25.47 48.71 -10.09
C ASN A 258 -24.84 49.21 -11.40
N ASP A 259 -25.38 48.77 -12.53
CA ASP A 259 -24.90 49.23 -13.84
C ASP A 259 -24.98 50.76 -13.94
N GLY A 260 -23.83 51.39 -14.18
CA GLY A 260 -23.70 52.84 -14.27
C GLY A 260 -23.32 53.54 -12.96
N GLU A 261 -23.30 52.84 -11.83
CA GLU A 261 -22.94 53.40 -10.51
C GLU A 261 -21.48 53.09 -10.12
N PRO A 262 -20.87 53.88 -9.21
CA PRO A 262 -21.34 55.18 -8.75
C PRO A 262 -21.21 56.26 -9.84
N ASN A 263 -22.20 57.15 -9.96
CA ASN A 263 -22.25 58.14 -11.04
C ASN A 263 -22.13 59.61 -10.56
N ASN A 264 -22.14 59.82 -9.25
CA ASN A 264 -22.11 61.11 -8.58
C ASN A 264 -23.19 62.09 -9.06
N HIS A 265 -24.41 61.61 -9.28
CA HIS A 265 -25.47 62.42 -9.84
C HIS A 265 -26.05 63.39 -8.81
N SER A 266 -25.56 64.63 -8.82
CA SER A 266 -25.93 65.68 -7.84
C SER A 266 -25.22 65.56 -6.48
N ASN A 267 -23.93 65.22 -6.49
CA ASN A 267 -23.08 65.17 -5.29
C ASN A 267 -23.52 64.06 -4.31
N GLU A 268 -23.38 62.82 -4.75
CA GLU A 268 -23.90 61.60 -4.14
C GLU A 268 -22.90 60.89 -3.23
N ASP A 269 -22.46 61.52 -2.15
CA ASP A 269 -21.31 60.99 -1.37
C ASP A 269 -21.64 59.83 -0.39
N CYS A 270 -22.76 59.12 -0.57
CA CYS A 270 -23.26 58.08 0.34
C CYS A 270 -23.82 56.87 -0.40
N ALA A 271 -23.39 55.67 -0.02
CA ALA A 271 -23.87 54.45 -0.66
C ALA A 271 -25.10 53.85 0.05
N ALA A 272 -26.02 53.31 -0.73
CA ALA A 272 -27.14 52.51 -0.26
C ALA A 272 -27.29 51.20 -1.05
N MET A 273 -27.70 50.15 -0.35
CA MET A 273 -28.12 48.89 -0.95
C MET A 273 -29.62 48.94 -1.28
N TYR A 274 -29.99 48.51 -2.47
CA TYR A 274 -31.36 48.52 -2.98
C TYR A 274 -31.87 47.10 -3.31
N PRO A 275 -33.17 46.84 -3.13
CA PRO A 275 -33.78 45.62 -3.66
C PRO A 275 -33.69 45.61 -5.19
N ARG A 276 -33.13 44.53 -5.74
CA ARG A 276 -32.89 44.33 -7.18
C ARG A 276 -33.13 42.87 -7.56
N ILE A 277 -33.07 42.57 -8.85
CA ILE A 277 -33.09 41.18 -9.35
C ILE A 277 -31.71 40.54 -9.18
N ASN A 278 -30.64 41.26 -9.53
CA ASN A 278 -29.27 40.77 -9.41
C ASN A 278 -28.65 41.22 -8.07
N PRO A 279 -28.30 40.29 -7.16
CA PRO A 279 -27.65 40.65 -5.89
C PRO A 279 -26.31 41.35 -6.08
N PHE A 280 -25.57 41.03 -7.14
CA PHE A 280 -24.24 41.57 -7.39
C PHE A 280 -24.26 42.99 -7.99
N LYS A 281 -25.45 43.55 -8.26
CA LYS A 281 -25.68 44.88 -8.85
C LYS A 281 -26.75 45.61 -8.06
N SER A 282 -26.50 45.83 -6.77
CA SER A 282 -27.51 46.29 -5.82
C SER A 282 -27.14 47.55 -5.05
N TRP A 283 -25.96 48.13 -5.27
CA TRP A 283 -25.55 49.37 -4.64
C TRP A 283 -25.66 50.56 -5.60
N ASN A 284 -26.14 51.68 -5.08
CA ASN A 284 -26.05 52.97 -5.74
C ASN A 284 -25.47 53.98 -4.74
N ASP A 285 -24.78 54.97 -5.26
CA ASP A 285 -24.58 56.23 -4.58
C ASP A 285 -25.90 57.03 -4.55
N ALA A 286 -26.03 57.89 -3.56
CA ALA A 286 -27.16 58.78 -3.39
C ALA A 286 -26.78 60.00 -2.53
N PRO A 287 -27.48 61.15 -2.64
CA PRO A 287 -27.20 62.29 -1.81
C PRO A 287 -27.43 61.92 -0.35
N CYS A 288 -26.43 62.18 0.51
CA CYS A 288 -26.50 61.83 1.94
C CYS A 288 -27.71 62.42 2.69
N SER A 289 -28.33 63.47 2.13
CA SER A 289 -29.53 64.12 2.64
C SER A 289 -30.82 63.32 2.38
N TYR A 290 -30.81 62.35 1.46
CA TYR A 290 -31.96 61.53 1.16
C TYR A 290 -32.41 60.73 2.39
N SER A 291 -33.72 60.67 2.59
CA SER A 291 -34.29 59.85 3.66
C SER A 291 -34.48 58.44 3.14
N LEU A 292 -33.61 57.52 3.53
CA LEU A 292 -33.68 56.08 3.22
C LEU A 292 -33.79 55.24 4.49
N LYS A 293 -34.09 53.95 4.34
CA LYS A 293 -33.94 52.98 5.43
C LYS A 293 -32.45 52.80 5.73
N TRP A 294 -32.09 52.07 6.77
CA TRP A 294 -30.68 51.89 7.13
C TRP A 294 -30.43 50.54 7.78
N ILE A 295 -29.17 50.11 7.74
CA ILE A 295 -28.68 48.88 8.36
C ILE A 295 -27.62 49.27 9.38
N CYS A 296 -27.86 48.93 10.65
CA CYS A 296 -26.83 49.02 11.68
C CYS A 296 -26.12 47.69 11.84
N GLU A 297 -24.90 47.76 12.34
CA GLU A 297 -24.07 46.62 12.70
C GLU A 297 -23.43 46.85 14.06
N MET A 298 -23.33 45.80 14.87
CA MET A 298 -22.56 45.79 16.11
C MET A 298 -21.87 44.43 16.28
N ARG A 299 -20.77 44.41 17.05
CA ARG A 299 -20.20 43.14 17.52
C ARG A 299 -21.22 42.44 18.43
N SER A 300 -21.32 41.12 18.30
CA SER A 300 -22.18 40.33 19.18
C SER A 300 -21.60 40.35 20.60
N ARG A 301 -22.44 40.54 21.62
CA ARG A 301 -22.01 40.52 23.04
C ARG A 301 -21.80 39.08 23.51
N PRO A 302 -20.84 38.82 24.41
CA PRO A 302 -20.82 37.58 25.18
C PRO A 302 -22.15 37.42 25.91
N ALA A 303 -22.63 36.19 26.08
CA ALA A 303 -23.77 35.94 26.97
C ALA A 303 -23.34 36.21 28.42
N ASP A 304 -24.10 37.05 29.14
CA ASP A 304 -23.92 37.30 30.58
C ASP A 304 -24.26 36.06 31.43
#